data_AF-A0A955AZI2-F1
#
_entry.id   AF-A0A955AZI2-F1
#
_cell.length_a   1.000
_cell.length_b   1.000
_cell.length_c   1.000
_cell.angle_alpha   90.00
_cell.angle_beta   90.00
_cell.angle_gamma   90.00
#
_symmetry.space_group_name_H-M   'P 1'
#
loop_
_entity.id
_entity.type
_entity.pdbx_description
1 polymer ?
#
loop_
_entity_poly.entity_id
_entity_poly.type
_entity_poly.pdbx_seq_one_letter_code
_entity_poly.pdbx_strand_id
1 'polypeptide(L)'
;MSETRLDLAASSPIERFSKGLDHDPTTGEVGRPQFESMVEQLKRLNADPGNAAKNGFQLRANTSENLRKFVNPIAGWALDTENTDPCCYSIPAPPAIDSVEEAAEIIELYWMALLRDIPFAQWEENPLVATAAAELSTLPLFINRSDPNADPANARFESLPLNPKKLFRGGELARFSNSEAGVSENVGPYISQFLLHEIPYGTLRIPQRFIHAVAGLDYMTQWHEWLRVQNGERRNPSQNLIGQHEPSQRRYISTMRDLATYVHFDALYQAYLDAALILLGSGYPTNPGNPYGAGCSVMGIGQDDNPVHQRA
;
A
#
# COMPACT_ATOMS: atom_id res chain seq x y z
N MET A 1 21.80 2.37 -6.66
CA MET A 1 21.95 2.40 -5.17
C MET A 1 23.45 2.54 -4.88
N SER A 2 23.90 3.32 -3.88
CA SER A 2 25.35 3.42 -3.62
C SER A 2 25.89 2.12 -3.03
N GLU A 3 27.09 1.68 -3.45
CA GLU A 3 27.76 0.47 -2.95
C GLU A 3 27.86 0.48 -1.41
N THR A 4 28.10 1.66 -0.83
CA THR A 4 28.16 1.89 0.61
C THR A 4 26.90 1.45 1.36
N ARG A 5 25.70 1.60 0.77
CA ARG A 5 24.44 1.17 1.40
C ARG A 5 24.30 -0.36 1.43
N LEU A 6 24.81 -1.04 0.40
CA LEU A 6 24.79 -2.50 0.34
C LEU A 6 25.85 -3.13 1.25
N ASP A 7 27.02 -2.49 1.39
CA ASP A 7 28.05 -2.90 2.34
C ASP A 7 27.56 -2.79 3.80
N LEU A 8 26.88 -1.69 4.12
CA LEU A 8 26.22 -1.54 5.43
C LEU A 8 25.13 -2.60 5.65
N ALA A 9 24.35 -2.92 4.61
CA ALA A 9 23.31 -3.94 4.71
C ALA A 9 23.88 -5.35 5.02
N ALA A 10 25.05 -5.70 4.50
CA ALA A 10 25.70 -6.99 4.79
C ALA A 10 26.16 -7.15 6.25
N SER A 11 26.37 -6.03 6.97
CA SER A 11 26.87 -6.05 8.33
C SER A 11 25.83 -6.51 9.37
N SER A 12 24.54 -6.21 9.16
CA SER A 12 23.44 -6.59 10.05
C SER A 12 22.20 -7.02 9.22
N PRO A 13 21.97 -8.34 9.08
CA PRO A 13 20.87 -8.84 8.25
C PRO A 13 19.51 -8.86 8.97
N ILE A 14 19.46 -8.72 10.30
CA ILE A 14 18.26 -8.88 11.12
C ILE A 14 17.18 -7.84 10.77
N GLU A 15 17.59 -6.63 10.40
CA GLU A 15 16.71 -5.50 10.10
C GLU A 15 16.45 -5.34 8.60
N ARG A 16 16.79 -6.36 7.81
CA ARG A 16 16.74 -6.32 6.35
C ARG A 16 15.78 -7.35 5.83
N PHE A 17 15.15 -7.03 4.70
CA PHE A 17 14.29 -7.98 4.01
C PHE A 17 15.09 -9.25 3.63
N SER A 18 14.67 -10.38 4.19
CA SER A 18 15.25 -11.71 3.91
C SER A 18 14.21 -12.77 3.56
N LYS A 19 12.94 -12.39 3.41
CA LYS A 19 11.86 -13.34 3.10
C LYS A 19 12.13 -14.05 1.77
N GLY A 20 12.04 -15.38 1.80
CA GLY A 20 12.39 -16.28 0.71
C GLY A 20 13.78 -16.89 0.85
N LEU A 21 14.62 -16.40 1.77
CA LEU A 21 15.88 -17.03 2.16
C LEU A 21 15.66 -18.07 3.27
N ASP A 22 16.67 -18.87 3.57
CA ASP A 22 16.62 -19.90 4.60
C ASP A 22 17.01 -19.28 5.96
N HIS A 23 16.15 -19.50 6.96
CA HIS A 23 16.27 -18.95 8.30
C HIS A 23 16.54 -20.04 9.34
N ASP A 24 17.23 -19.68 10.42
CA ASP A 24 17.46 -20.56 11.57
C ASP A 24 16.11 -20.90 12.24
N PRO A 25 15.84 -22.18 12.54
CA PRO A 25 14.53 -22.60 13.01
C PRO A 25 14.20 -22.19 14.44
N THR A 26 15.20 -21.76 15.21
CA THR A 26 15.05 -21.39 16.63
C THR A 26 14.92 -19.88 16.80
N THR A 27 15.75 -19.13 16.08
CA THR A 27 15.86 -17.67 16.20
C THR A 27 15.08 -16.92 15.13
N GLY A 28 14.81 -17.56 13.98
CA GLY A 28 14.21 -16.91 12.82
C GLY A 28 15.18 -15.99 12.06
N GLU A 29 16.45 -15.94 12.44
CA GLU A 29 17.47 -15.14 11.76
C GLU A 29 17.86 -15.77 10.41
N VAL A 30 18.07 -14.94 9.40
CA VAL A 30 18.51 -15.42 8.09
C VAL A 30 19.93 -15.98 8.14
N GLY A 31 20.18 -17.08 7.43
CA GLY A 31 21.52 -17.61 7.26
C GLY A 31 22.46 -16.60 6.60
N ARG A 32 23.44 -16.12 7.37
CA ARG A 32 24.40 -15.08 6.94
C ARG A 32 25.03 -15.33 5.57
N PRO A 33 25.56 -16.54 5.23
CA PRO A 33 26.19 -16.77 3.93
C PRO A 33 25.22 -16.58 2.74
N GLN A 34 23.94 -16.92 2.91
CA GLN A 34 22.96 -16.76 1.85
C GLN A 34 22.52 -15.30 1.70
N PHE A 35 22.40 -14.58 2.82
CA PHE A 35 22.13 -13.14 2.78
C PHE A 35 23.28 -12.36 2.13
N GLU A 36 24.54 -12.67 2.46
CA GLU A 36 25.72 -12.08 1.82
C GLU A 36 25.72 -12.36 0.31
N SER A 37 25.40 -13.60 -0.10
CA SER A 37 25.24 -13.93 -1.52
C SER A 37 24.16 -13.09 -2.19
N MET A 38 22.99 -12.90 -1.56
CA MET A 38 21.92 -12.03 -2.06
C MET A 38 22.42 -10.60 -2.28
N VAL A 39 23.15 -10.03 -1.31
CA VAL A 39 23.73 -8.68 -1.40
C VAL A 39 24.74 -8.59 -2.55
N GLU A 40 25.62 -9.58 -2.72
CA GLU A 40 26.59 -9.61 -3.82
C GLU A 40 25.93 -9.67 -5.20
N GLN A 41 24.80 -10.38 -5.33
CA GLN A 41 24.02 -10.37 -6.57
C GLN A 41 23.42 -8.99 -6.84
N LEU A 42 22.93 -8.29 -5.81
CA LEU A 42 22.41 -6.92 -5.94
C LEU A 42 23.52 -5.92 -6.29
N LYS A 43 24.75 -6.10 -5.78
CA LYS A 43 25.91 -5.30 -6.19
C LYS A 43 26.25 -5.51 -7.66
N ARG A 44 26.30 -6.76 -8.12
CA ARG A 44 26.50 -7.09 -9.55
C ARG A 44 25.43 -6.45 -10.44
N LEU A 45 24.16 -6.50 -10.00
CA LEU A 45 23.05 -5.86 -10.69
C LEU A 45 23.21 -4.33 -10.74
N ASN A 46 23.67 -3.68 -9.66
CA ASN A 46 23.95 -2.24 -9.68
C ASN A 46 25.11 -1.87 -10.62
N ALA A 47 26.16 -2.69 -10.67
CA ALA A 47 27.35 -2.41 -11.47
C ALA A 47 27.14 -2.60 -12.98
N ASP A 48 26.44 -3.68 -13.38
CA ASP A 48 26.14 -3.98 -14.78
C ASP A 48 24.78 -4.70 -14.90
N PRO A 49 23.67 -3.93 -14.95
CA PRO A 49 22.33 -4.50 -14.99
C PRO A 49 22.10 -5.39 -16.23
N GLY A 50 22.66 -4.99 -17.37
CA GLY A 50 22.48 -5.66 -18.65
C GLY A 50 23.12 -7.05 -18.67
N ASN A 51 24.26 -7.21 -18.03
CA ASN A 51 24.95 -8.50 -17.90
C ASN A 51 24.40 -9.35 -16.76
N ALA A 52 24.07 -8.74 -15.62
CA ALA A 52 23.46 -9.42 -14.47
C ALA A 52 22.14 -10.10 -14.85
N ALA A 53 21.29 -9.43 -15.65
CA ALA A 53 20.04 -10.00 -16.14
C ALA A 53 20.25 -11.20 -17.08
N LYS A 54 21.34 -11.21 -17.86
CA LYS A 54 21.65 -12.27 -18.84
C LYS A 54 22.30 -13.51 -18.19
N ASN A 55 23.04 -13.33 -17.10
CA ASN A 55 23.85 -14.39 -16.49
C ASN A 55 23.24 -15.02 -15.24
N GLY A 56 21.90 -15.10 -15.16
CA GLY A 56 21.22 -15.79 -14.07
C GLY A 56 21.28 -15.03 -12.75
N PHE A 57 20.53 -13.94 -12.65
CA PHE A 57 20.31 -13.23 -11.40
C PHE A 57 19.49 -14.10 -10.42
N GLN A 58 20.14 -14.61 -9.38
CA GLN A 58 19.54 -15.55 -8.42
C GLN A 58 19.79 -15.12 -6.98
N LEU A 59 18.72 -14.75 -6.26
CA LEU A 59 18.80 -14.20 -4.91
C LEU A 59 18.80 -15.25 -3.78
N ARG A 60 18.46 -16.51 -4.05
CA ARG A 60 18.51 -17.60 -3.06
C ARG A 60 19.22 -18.83 -3.61
N ALA A 61 19.87 -19.60 -2.74
CA ALA A 61 20.55 -20.82 -3.16
C ALA A 61 19.57 -21.96 -3.49
N ASN A 62 18.62 -22.24 -2.59
CA ASN A 62 17.68 -23.35 -2.72
C ASN A 62 16.51 -22.99 -3.64
N THR A 63 16.26 -23.72 -4.72
CA THR A 63 15.09 -23.46 -5.57
C THR A 63 14.18 -24.69 -5.62
N SER A 64 12.86 -24.47 -5.58
CA SER A 64 11.83 -25.51 -5.67
C SER A 64 10.51 -24.90 -6.15
N GLU A 65 9.66 -25.70 -6.78
CA GLU A 65 8.31 -25.28 -7.19
C GLU A 65 7.38 -24.94 -6.00
N ASN A 66 7.71 -25.47 -4.82
CA ASN A 66 7.02 -25.20 -3.56
C ASN A 66 7.45 -23.88 -2.91
N LEU A 67 8.40 -23.17 -3.51
CA LEU A 67 8.93 -21.92 -3.00
C LEU A 67 8.50 -20.76 -3.89
N ARG A 68 8.10 -19.64 -3.27
CA ARG A 68 7.79 -18.42 -3.98
C ARG A 68 9.05 -17.79 -4.55
N LYS A 69 8.90 -17.20 -5.74
CA LYS A 69 9.94 -16.41 -6.41
C LYS A 69 9.89 -14.97 -5.91
N PHE A 70 11.02 -14.27 -5.98
CA PHE A 70 11.07 -12.83 -5.78
C PHE A 70 10.30 -12.12 -6.90
N VAL A 71 9.54 -11.09 -6.53
CA VAL A 71 8.71 -10.34 -7.47
C VAL A 71 9.52 -9.17 -8.03
N ASN A 72 9.76 -9.19 -9.34
CA ASN A 72 10.37 -8.10 -10.10
C ASN A 72 11.61 -7.44 -9.45
N PRO A 73 12.60 -8.20 -8.94
CA PRO A 73 13.73 -7.62 -8.19
C PRO A 73 14.65 -6.72 -9.05
N ILE A 74 14.50 -6.74 -10.37
CA ILE A 74 15.28 -5.94 -11.32
C ILE A 74 14.50 -4.73 -11.88
N ALA A 75 13.21 -4.55 -11.52
CA ALA A 75 12.36 -3.54 -12.16
C ALA A 75 12.82 -2.09 -11.93
N GLY A 76 13.57 -1.83 -10.85
CA GLY A 76 14.12 -0.50 -10.57
C GLY A 76 15.16 0.01 -11.58
N TRP A 77 15.61 -0.84 -12.52
CA TRP A 77 16.54 -0.47 -13.60
C TRP A 77 15.84 -0.31 -14.96
N ALA A 78 14.51 -0.46 -15.01
CA ALA A 78 13.77 -0.15 -16.22
C ALA A 78 13.85 1.35 -16.52
N LEU A 79 14.07 1.69 -17.80
CA LEU A 79 14.00 3.05 -18.30
C LEU A 79 12.56 3.33 -18.76
N ASP A 80 12.08 4.54 -18.48
CA ASP A 80 10.79 5.01 -18.94
C ASP A 80 11.01 6.08 -20.02
N THR A 81 10.29 5.99 -21.14
CA THR A 81 10.43 6.94 -22.26
C THR A 81 9.56 8.18 -22.10
N GLU A 82 8.60 8.15 -21.20
CA GLU A 82 7.59 9.20 -21.00
C GLU A 82 7.77 9.91 -19.65
N ASN A 83 8.25 9.20 -18.63
CA ASN A 83 8.46 9.72 -17.29
C ASN A 83 9.94 9.92 -16.96
N THR A 84 10.21 10.66 -15.88
CA THR A 84 11.54 10.69 -15.29
C THR A 84 11.93 9.29 -14.80
N ASP A 85 13.18 8.90 -15.04
CA ASP A 85 13.69 7.60 -14.62
C ASP A 85 13.46 7.36 -13.12
N PRO A 86 13.13 6.12 -12.70
CA PRO A 86 12.87 5.80 -11.28
C PRO A 86 14.00 6.19 -10.33
N CYS A 87 15.25 6.17 -10.82
CA CYS A 87 16.44 6.51 -10.04
C CYS A 87 16.57 8.01 -9.70
N CYS A 88 15.78 8.88 -10.34
CA CYS A 88 15.76 10.31 -10.07
C CYS A 88 14.85 10.68 -8.89
N TYR A 89 14.00 9.77 -8.43
CA TYR A 89 13.16 9.99 -7.27
C TYR A 89 13.86 9.54 -5.99
N SER A 90 13.59 10.24 -4.89
CA SER A 90 14.05 9.85 -3.56
C SER A 90 12.86 9.75 -2.62
N ILE A 91 12.89 8.74 -1.77
CA ILE A 91 12.00 8.60 -0.63
C ILE A 91 12.82 8.76 0.65
N PRO A 92 12.19 9.25 1.74
CA PRO A 92 12.83 9.30 3.06
C PRO A 92 13.39 7.95 3.49
N ALA A 93 14.40 7.98 4.38
CA ALA A 93 14.83 6.76 5.06
C ALA A 93 13.67 6.22 5.92
N PRO A 94 13.45 4.90 5.97
CA PRO A 94 12.48 4.33 6.88
C PRO A 94 12.93 4.53 8.34
N PRO A 95 12.01 4.38 9.30
CA PRO A 95 12.33 4.40 10.72
C PRO A 95 13.39 3.36 11.07
N ALA A 96 14.21 3.64 12.08
CA ALA A 96 15.14 2.65 12.61
C ALA A 96 14.36 1.61 13.43
N ILE A 97 14.79 0.35 13.41
CA ILE A 97 14.06 -0.74 14.09
C ILE A 97 13.94 -0.53 15.61
N ASP A 98 14.91 0.17 16.20
CA ASP A 98 15.02 0.48 17.61
C ASP A 98 14.43 1.86 17.97
N SER A 99 13.75 2.50 17.01
CA SER A 99 13.13 3.81 17.20
C SER A 99 11.77 3.71 17.89
N VAL A 100 11.37 4.82 18.53
CA VAL A 100 10.03 4.97 19.11
C VAL A 100 8.95 5.00 18.02
N GLU A 101 9.30 5.47 16.82
CA GLU A 101 8.39 5.52 15.67
C GLU A 101 8.04 4.12 15.17
N GLU A 102 9.03 3.26 14.91
CA GLU A 102 8.79 1.86 14.51
C GLU A 102 7.96 1.12 15.57
N ALA A 103 8.26 1.36 16.86
CA ALA A 103 7.49 0.80 17.96
C ALA A 103 6.03 1.30 17.98
N ALA A 104 5.80 2.56 17.61
CA ALA A 104 4.45 3.10 17.49
C ALA A 104 3.69 2.49 16.30
N GLU A 105 4.33 2.42 15.13
CA GLU A 105 3.74 1.85 13.91
C GLU A 105 3.34 0.38 14.12
N ILE A 106 4.19 -0.43 14.76
CA ILE A 106 3.84 -1.83 15.03
C ILE A 106 2.68 -1.96 16.02
N ILE A 107 2.55 -1.06 17.01
CA ILE A 107 1.39 -1.03 17.92
C ILE A 107 0.11 -0.72 17.14
N GLU A 108 0.15 0.25 16.21
CA GLU A 108 -0.99 0.54 15.32
C GLU A 108 -1.37 -0.70 14.49
N LEU A 109 -0.40 -1.39 13.90
CA LEU A 109 -0.64 -2.62 13.12
C LEU A 109 -1.25 -3.75 13.97
N TYR A 110 -0.85 -3.90 15.24
CA TYR A 110 -1.48 -4.84 16.16
C TYR A 110 -2.93 -4.46 16.46
N TRP A 111 -3.22 -3.17 16.68
CA TRP A 111 -4.60 -2.71 16.85
C TRP A 111 -5.45 -2.92 15.60
N MET A 112 -4.92 -2.61 14.41
CA MET A 112 -5.59 -2.91 13.15
C MET A 112 -5.89 -4.41 13.04
N ALA A 113 -4.96 -5.28 13.46
CA ALA A 113 -5.15 -6.73 13.48
C ALA A 113 -6.28 -7.18 14.41
N LEU A 114 -6.32 -6.66 15.64
CA LEU A 114 -7.33 -7.00 16.64
C LEU A 114 -8.73 -6.53 16.26
N LEU A 115 -8.84 -5.43 15.51
CA LEU A 115 -10.12 -4.80 15.16
C LEU A 115 -10.59 -5.17 13.73
N ARG A 116 -9.90 -6.10 13.03
CA ARG A 116 -10.13 -6.43 11.61
C ARG A 116 -11.59 -6.71 11.24
N ASP A 117 -12.33 -7.34 12.15
CA ASP A 117 -13.68 -7.85 11.92
C ASP A 117 -14.78 -6.94 12.48
N ILE A 118 -14.45 -5.81 13.10
CA ILE A 118 -15.44 -4.87 13.62
C ILE A 118 -15.97 -4.00 12.46
N PRO A 119 -17.29 -4.01 12.18
CA PRO A 119 -17.87 -3.17 11.13
C PRO A 119 -17.62 -1.69 11.40
N PHE A 120 -17.21 -0.93 10.37
CA PHE A 120 -16.95 0.52 10.48
C PHE A 120 -18.15 1.28 11.06
N ALA A 121 -19.37 0.85 10.74
CA ALA A 121 -20.60 1.44 11.25
C ALA A 121 -20.79 1.30 12.78
N GLN A 122 -20.07 0.39 13.43
CA GLN A 122 -20.15 0.13 14.87
C GLN A 122 -18.97 0.72 15.65
N TRP A 123 -18.02 1.39 14.98
CA TRP A 123 -16.77 1.83 15.61
C TRP A 123 -16.98 2.85 16.73
N GLU A 124 -17.91 3.80 16.57
CA GLU A 124 -18.17 4.85 17.57
C GLU A 124 -18.69 4.28 18.90
N GLU A 125 -19.39 3.16 18.86
CA GLU A 125 -20.02 2.53 20.02
C GLU A 125 -19.18 1.36 20.58
N ASN A 126 -18.09 0.98 19.88
CA ASN A 126 -17.31 -0.19 20.25
C ASN A 126 -16.22 0.16 21.30
N PRO A 127 -16.22 -0.48 22.48
CA PRO A 127 -15.27 -0.15 23.53
C PRO A 127 -13.82 -0.51 23.19
N LEU A 128 -13.57 -1.54 22.37
CA LEU A 128 -12.21 -1.88 21.93
C LEU A 128 -11.64 -0.84 20.97
N VAL A 129 -12.48 -0.29 20.10
CA VAL A 129 -12.09 0.81 19.20
C VAL A 129 -11.77 2.07 20.01
N ALA A 130 -12.55 2.36 21.06
CA ALA A 130 -12.26 3.47 21.98
C ALA A 130 -10.92 3.27 22.72
N THR A 131 -10.63 2.05 23.18
CA THR A 131 -9.34 1.72 23.82
C THR A 131 -8.16 1.90 22.85
N ALA A 132 -8.28 1.40 21.62
CA ALA A 132 -7.26 1.57 20.59
C ALA A 132 -7.01 3.07 20.32
N ALA A 133 -8.07 3.86 20.15
CA ALA A 133 -7.94 5.30 19.95
C ALA A 133 -7.26 5.99 21.13
N ALA A 134 -7.56 5.60 22.38
CA ALA A 134 -6.94 6.18 23.55
C ALA A 134 -5.44 5.87 23.63
N GLU A 135 -5.02 4.64 23.34
CA GLU A 135 -3.60 4.26 23.35
C GLU A 135 -2.84 4.94 22.20
N LEU A 136 -3.35 4.84 20.97
CA LEU A 136 -2.70 5.44 19.79
C LEU A 136 -2.63 6.97 19.88
N SER A 137 -3.51 7.62 20.64
CA SER A 137 -3.41 9.08 20.92
C SER A 137 -2.16 9.47 21.70
N THR A 138 -1.47 8.52 22.32
CA THR A 138 -0.24 8.77 23.09
C THR A 138 1.03 8.55 22.28
N LEU A 139 0.92 7.96 21.10
CA LEU A 139 2.04 7.53 20.29
C LEU A 139 2.40 8.55 19.19
N PRO A 140 3.70 8.72 18.87
CA PRO A 140 4.13 9.61 17.81
C PRO A 140 3.96 8.93 16.43
N LEU A 141 2.73 8.94 15.90
CA LEU A 141 2.37 8.28 14.63
C LEU A 141 2.23 9.25 13.44
N PHE A 142 2.13 10.55 13.68
CA PHE A 142 1.76 11.51 12.65
C PHE A 142 2.93 12.40 12.27
N ILE A 143 3.13 12.61 10.96
CA ILE A 143 4.15 13.54 10.45
C ILE A 143 3.95 14.92 11.09
N ASN A 144 5.05 15.54 11.51
CA ASN A 144 5.02 16.90 12.03
C ASN A 144 4.35 17.87 11.05
N ARG A 145 3.18 18.39 11.39
CA ARG A 145 2.45 19.32 10.52
C ARG A 145 3.17 20.64 10.31
N SER A 146 4.04 21.04 11.24
CA SER A 146 4.79 22.30 11.15
C SER A 146 6.03 22.18 10.26
N ASP A 147 6.49 20.95 9.99
CA ASP A 147 7.62 20.70 9.11
C ASP A 147 7.47 19.34 8.38
N PRO A 148 6.50 19.23 7.45
CA PRO A 148 6.14 17.97 6.82
C PRO A 148 7.18 17.48 5.79
N ASN A 149 8.21 18.28 5.52
CA ASN A 149 9.31 17.93 4.62
C ASN A 149 10.66 17.87 5.35
N ALA A 150 10.68 17.94 6.68
CA ALA A 150 11.89 17.72 7.46
C ALA A 150 12.52 16.36 7.13
N ASP A 151 13.85 16.29 7.27
CA ASP A 151 14.57 15.02 7.25
C ASP A 151 13.93 14.07 8.28
N PRO A 152 13.45 12.87 7.92
CA PRO A 152 12.85 11.90 8.85
C PRO A 152 13.71 11.61 10.08
N ALA A 153 15.03 11.66 9.95
CA ALA A 153 15.95 11.50 11.08
C ALA A 153 15.83 12.61 12.13
N ASN A 154 15.22 13.75 11.75
CA ASN A 154 14.97 14.94 12.57
C ASN A 154 13.48 15.32 12.62
N ALA A 155 12.64 14.74 11.75
CA ALA A 155 11.21 14.99 11.65
C ALA A 155 10.56 14.34 12.87
N ARG A 156 10.12 15.18 13.80
CA ARG A 156 9.47 14.69 15.00
C ARG A 156 8.06 14.27 14.65
N PHE A 157 7.79 12.97 14.63
CA PHE A 157 6.43 12.50 14.67
C PHE A 157 5.73 13.07 15.91
N GLU A 158 4.48 13.47 15.72
CA GLU A 158 3.62 13.99 16.77
C GLU A 158 2.52 12.98 17.09
N SER A 159 2.06 13.04 18.34
CA SER A 159 0.83 12.39 18.73
C SER A 159 -0.35 13.31 18.44
N LEU A 160 -1.46 12.73 17.99
CA LEU A 160 -2.70 13.46 17.76
C LEU A 160 -3.81 12.87 18.62
N PRO A 161 -4.71 13.70 19.19
CA PRO A 161 -5.90 13.19 19.84
C PRO A 161 -6.80 12.44 18.85
N LEU A 162 -6.92 11.13 19.04
CA LEU A 162 -7.75 10.25 18.24
C LEU A 162 -9.08 9.97 18.92
N ASN A 163 -10.03 9.60 18.09
CA ASN A 163 -11.32 9.04 18.48
C ASN A 163 -11.72 8.01 17.41
N PRO A 164 -12.79 7.22 17.61
CA PRO A 164 -13.20 6.23 16.62
C PRO A 164 -13.43 6.75 15.20
N LYS A 165 -13.71 8.05 15.00
CA LYS A 165 -13.85 8.64 13.66
C LYS A 165 -12.52 8.89 12.97
N LYS A 166 -11.46 9.16 13.72
CA LYS A 166 -10.11 9.52 13.23
C LYS A 166 -9.14 8.33 13.20
N LEU A 167 -9.48 7.25 13.89
CA LEU A 167 -8.64 6.05 14.01
C LEU A 167 -8.36 5.43 12.64
N PHE A 168 -7.11 5.05 12.37
CA PHE A 168 -6.63 4.37 11.15
C PHE A 168 -6.89 5.08 9.81
N ARG A 169 -7.21 6.37 9.84
CA ARG A 169 -7.31 7.16 8.60
C ARG A 169 -5.94 7.68 8.19
N GLY A 170 -5.76 7.93 6.89
CA GLY A 170 -4.59 8.65 6.40
C GLY A 170 -4.58 10.01 7.08
N GLY A 171 -3.71 10.15 8.08
CA GLY A 171 -3.60 11.36 8.88
C GLY A 171 -3.48 12.53 7.92
N GLU A 172 -4.26 13.60 8.16
CA GLU A 172 -4.34 14.76 7.27
C GLU A 172 -2.94 15.10 6.79
N LEU A 173 -2.65 14.75 5.54
CA LEU A 173 -1.46 15.21 4.86
C LEU A 173 -1.68 16.71 4.77
N ALA A 174 -1.28 17.44 5.80
CA ALA A 174 -1.18 18.89 5.81
C ALA A 174 -0.23 19.36 4.68
N ARG A 175 0.43 18.43 4.00
CA ARG A 175 1.09 18.64 2.71
C ARG A 175 0.13 19.05 1.58
N PHE A 176 -1.16 18.74 1.69
CA PHE A 176 -2.24 19.21 0.82
C PHE A 176 -3.10 20.30 1.48
N SER A 177 -2.57 20.99 2.51
CA SER A 177 -3.23 22.02 3.34
C SER A 177 -3.64 23.31 2.62
N ASN A 178 -4.06 23.24 1.37
CA ASN A 178 -5.14 24.15 1.03
C ASN A 178 -6.36 23.70 1.84
N SER A 179 -6.63 24.38 2.95
CA SER A 179 -7.82 24.17 3.78
C SER A 179 -9.13 24.34 3.00
N GLU A 180 -9.07 24.92 1.80
CA GLU A 180 -10.18 25.07 0.86
C GLU A 180 -10.25 23.95 -0.19
N ALA A 181 -9.26 23.07 -0.30
CA ALA A 181 -9.23 21.99 -1.30
C ALA A 181 -10.21 20.85 -1.03
N GLY A 182 -10.93 20.87 0.10
CA GLY A 182 -12.08 20.00 0.36
C GLY A 182 -11.77 18.50 0.53
N VAL A 183 -10.50 18.08 0.48
CA VAL A 183 -10.10 16.70 0.75
C VAL A 183 -9.81 16.56 2.23
N SER A 184 -10.80 16.09 2.99
CA SER A 184 -10.60 15.68 4.37
C SER A 184 -11.01 14.23 4.54
N GLU A 185 -10.02 13.37 4.73
CA GLU A 185 -10.23 11.97 5.07
C GLU A 185 -10.90 11.81 6.44
N ASN A 186 -10.96 12.86 7.27
CA ASN A 186 -11.60 12.85 8.59
C ASN A 186 -13.10 13.19 8.56
N VAL A 187 -13.66 13.55 7.40
CA VAL A 187 -15.06 13.94 7.26
C VAL A 187 -15.85 12.79 6.64
N GLY A 188 -16.94 12.41 7.31
CA GLY A 188 -17.87 11.39 6.82
C GLY A 188 -17.44 9.95 7.10
N PRO A 189 -18.02 8.96 6.36
CA PRO A 189 -17.74 7.54 6.55
C PRO A 189 -16.26 7.20 6.35
N TYR A 190 -15.82 6.08 6.91
CA TYR A 190 -14.44 5.58 6.75
C TYR A 190 -14.13 5.20 5.30
N ILE A 191 -15.10 4.57 4.63
CA ILE A 191 -14.96 4.11 3.25
C ILE A 191 -15.36 5.22 2.28
N SER A 192 -14.49 5.49 1.30
CA SER A 192 -14.76 6.39 0.18
C SER A 192 -16.05 5.99 -0.55
N GLN A 193 -16.87 6.97 -0.91
CA GLN A 193 -18.13 6.72 -1.63
C GLN A 193 -17.89 6.05 -2.99
N PHE A 194 -16.72 6.25 -3.61
CA PHE A 194 -16.37 5.58 -4.88
C PHE A 194 -16.21 4.05 -4.74
N LEU A 195 -16.00 3.54 -3.52
CA LEU A 195 -15.97 2.10 -3.23
C LEU A 195 -17.36 1.52 -2.90
N LEU A 196 -18.42 2.34 -2.91
CA LEU A 196 -19.79 1.94 -2.56
C LEU A 196 -20.78 2.16 -3.71
N HIS A 197 -20.58 3.19 -4.52
CA HIS A 197 -21.46 3.49 -5.65
C HIS A 197 -21.33 2.47 -6.79
N GLU A 198 -22.45 2.16 -7.43
CA GLU A 198 -22.46 1.36 -8.66
C GLU A 198 -21.64 2.06 -9.76
N ILE A 199 -20.77 1.30 -10.41
CA ILE A 199 -19.88 1.84 -11.44
C ILE A 199 -20.60 1.79 -12.79
N PRO A 200 -20.74 2.93 -13.49
CA PRO A 200 -21.19 2.97 -14.87
C PRO A 200 -20.05 2.51 -15.79
N TYR A 201 -20.26 1.44 -16.56
CA TYR A 201 -19.23 0.92 -17.47
C TYR A 201 -19.79 0.69 -18.88
N GLY A 202 -19.88 1.76 -19.66
CA GLY A 202 -20.52 1.73 -20.98
C GLY A 202 -21.99 1.32 -20.86
N THR A 203 -22.37 0.23 -21.51
CA THR A 203 -23.72 -0.35 -21.44
C THR A 203 -23.95 -1.24 -20.21
N LEU A 204 -22.94 -1.41 -19.35
CA LEU A 204 -22.99 -2.23 -18.15
C LEU A 204 -23.06 -1.37 -16.88
N ARG A 205 -23.48 -2.03 -15.79
CA ARG A 205 -23.46 -1.54 -14.43
C ARG A 205 -22.75 -2.55 -13.54
N ILE A 206 -21.76 -2.12 -12.78
CA ILE A 206 -20.99 -3.00 -11.89
C ILE A 206 -21.32 -2.61 -10.44
N PRO A 207 -22.07 -3.45 -9.70
CA PRO A 207 -22.27 -3.22 -8.27
C PRO A 207 -20.96 -3.48 -7.52
N GLN A 208 -20.60 -2.58 -6.59
CA GLN A 208 -19.39 -2.67 -5.75
C GLN A 208 -19.55 -3.72 -4.63
N ARG A 209 -19.84 -4.97 -5.00
CA ARG A 209 -19.91 -6.11 -4.10
C ARG A 209 -18.72 -7.02 -4.33
N PHE A 210 -17.89 -7.14 -3.32
CA PHE A 210 -16.58 -7.78 -3.40
C PHE A 210 -16.56 -9.17 -2.79
N ILE A 211 -15.58 -9.94 -3.23
CA ILE A 211 -15.10 -11.14 -2.53
C ILE A 211 -14.50 -10.69 -1.20
N HIS A 212 -14.72 -11.46 -0.13
CA HIS A 212 -14.19 -11.13 1.18
C HIS A 212 -13.62 -12.38 1.86
N ALA A 213 -12.65 -12.21 2.77
CA ALA A 213 -12.13 -13.31 3.56
C ALA A 213 -13.12 -13.75 4.67
N VAL A 214 -12.95 -14.99 5.14
CA VAL A 214 -13.62 -15.51 6.34
C VAL A 214 -13.23 -14.67 7.56
N ALA A 215 -14.22 -14.27 8.36
CA ALA A 215 -14.00 -13.49 9.58
C ALA A 215 -13.28 -14.29 10.66
N GLY A 216 -12.45 -13.63 11.48
CA GLY A 216 -11.72 -14.25 12.59
C GLY A 216 -10.62 -15.24 12.20
N LEU A 217 -10.31 -15.38 10.90
CA LEU A 217 -9.25 -16.26 10.42
C LEU A 217 -8.01 -15.46 10.04
N ASP A 218 -7.00 -15.52 10.90
CA ASP A 218 -5.69 -14.93 10.69
C ASP A 218 -4.61 -16.01 10.53
N TYR A 219 -3.49 -15.65 9.90
CA TYR A 219 -2.41 -16.57 9.51
C TYR A 219 -1.10 -16.17 10.18
N MET A 220 -0.11 -17.07 10.18
CA MET A 220 1.23 -16.81 10.72
C MET A 220 1.20 -16.47 12.22
N THR A 221 0.21 -16.98 12.95
CA THR A 221 0.06 -16.81 14.41
C THR A 221 0.89 -17.82 15.21
N GLN A 222 1.45 -18.82 14.53
CA GLN A 222 2.30 -19.86 15.11
C GLN A 222 3.72 -19.74 14.55
N TRP A 223 4.74 -19.89 15.41
CA TRP A 223 6.16 -19.77 15.05
C TRP A 223 6.54 -20.56 13.79
N HIS A 224 6.21 -21.86 13.79
CA HIS A 224 6.55 -22.76 12.68
C HIS A 224 5.81 -22.41 11.37
N GLU A 225 4.64 -21.79 11.46
CA GLU A 225 3.92 -21.33 10.28
C GLU A 225 4.58 -20.05 9.72
N TRP A 226 4.80 -19.07 10.59
CA TRP A 226 5.51 -17.84 10.25
C TRP A 226 6.86 -18.15 9.61
N LEU A 227 7.66 -19.04 10.21
CA LEU A 227 8.99 -19.40 9.73
C LEU A 227 8.95 -20.05 8.33
N ARG A 228 7.99 -20.94 8.06
CA ARG A 228 7.82 -21.52 6.71
C ARG A 228 7.49 -20.46 5.67
N VAL A 229 6.66 -19.48 6.04
CA VAL A 229 6.36 -18.34 5.17
C VAL A 229 7.60 -17.45 4.98
N GLN A 230 8.42 -17.23 6.02
CA GLN A 230 9.70 -16.53 5.88
C GLN A 230 10.67 -17.27 4.96
N ASN A 231 10.70 -18.61 5.01
CA ASN A 231 11.49 -19.45 4.10
C ASN A 231 10.93 -19.54 2.67
N GLY A 232 9.84 -18.81 2.39
CA GLY A 232 9.25 -18.67 1.06
C GLY A 232 8.27 -19.77 0.68
N GLU A 233 7.71 -20.52 1.64
CA GLU A 233 6.69 -21.54 1.35
C GLU A 233 5.53 -20.96 0.54
N ARG A 234 5.18 -21.64 -0.57
CA ARG A 234 4.09 -21.23 -1.44
C ARG A 234 2.74 -21.50 -0.78
N ARG A 235 2.06 -20.43 -0.40
CA ARG A 235 0.67 -20.45 0.09
C ARG A 235 -0.34 -20.11 -1.01
N ASN A 236 -1.54 -20.70 -0.91
CA ASN A 236 -2.70 -20.37 -1.72
C ASN A 236 -3.41 -19.14 -1.12
N PRO A 237 -3.32 -17.95 -1.74
CA PRO A 237 -3.92 -16.74 -1.19
C PRO A 237 -5.45 -16.74 -1.23
N SER A 238 -6.07 -17.60 -2.05
CA SER A 238 -7.53 -17.62 -2.25
C SER A 238 -8.27 -18.69 -1.43
N GLN A 239 -7.58 -19.41 -0.54
CA GLN A 239 -8.14 -20.59 0.12
C GLN A 239 -9.40 -20.31 0.97
N ASN A 240 -9.49 -19.14 1.59
CA ASN A 240 -10.57 -18.80 2.54
C ASN A 240 -11.33 -17.54 2.12
N LEU A 241 -11.64 -17.44 0.83
CA LEU A 241 -12.42 -16.36 0.25
C LEU A 241 -13.88 -16.77 0.04
N ILE A 242 -14.80 -15.84 0.34
CA ILE A 242 -16.23 -15.98 0.16
C ILE A 242 -16.67 -15.13 -1.05
N GLY A 243 -17.56 -15.66 -1.88
CA GLY A 243 -18.06 -14.97 -3.08
C GLY A 243 -17.20 -15.11 -4.34
N GLN A 244 -16.15 -15.93 -4.29
CA GLN A 244 -15.30 -16.23 -5.46
C GLN A 244 -16.05 -17.04 -6.53
N HIS A 245 -16.78 -18.07 -6.10
CA HIS A 245 -17.56 -18.95 -6.97
C HIS A 245 -19.07 -18.64 -6.96
N GLU A 246 -19.56 -17.98 -5.89
CA GLU A 246 -20.98 -17.65 -5.69
C GLU A 246 -21.17 -16.13 -5.57
N PRO A 247 -21.42 -15.39 -6.67
CA PRO A 247 -21.51 -13.93 -6.64
C PRO A 247 -22.56 -13.36 -5.68
N SER A 248 -23.61 -14.14 -5.36
CA SER A 248 -24.65 -13.76 -4.40
C SER A 248 -24.12 -13.55 -2.97
N GLN A 249 -22.99 -14.17 -2.63
CA GLN A 249 -22.33 -14.04 -1.32
C GLN A 249 -21.43 -12.80 -1.22
N ARG A 250 -21.14 -12.12 -2.33
CA ARG A 250 -20.33 -10.90 -2.32
C ARG A 250 -21.04 -9.78 -1.56
N ARG A 251 -20.29 -8.89 -0.94
CA ARG A 251 -20.84 -7.80 -0.12
C ARG A 251 -20.06 -6.49 -0.28
N TYR A 252 -20.65 -5.39 0.17
CA TYR A 252 -19.95 -4.12 0.29
C TYR A 252 -18.85 -4.21 1.35
N ILE A 253 -17.78 -3.42 1.17
CA ILE A 253 -16.73 -3.29 2.18
C ILE A 253 -17.33 -2.72 3.46
N SER A 254 -17.20 -3.46 4.55
CA SER A 254 -17.81 -3.12 5.83
C SER A 254 -16.84 -3.23 7.01
N THR A 255 -15.75 -3.98 6.87
CA THR A 255 -14.71 -4.17 7.89
C THR A 255 -13.31 -3.91 7.33
N MET A 256 -12.31 -3.79 8.20
CA MET A 256 -10.91 -3.72 7.75
C MET A 256 -10.46 -5.01 7.06
N ARG A 257 -11.01 -6.18 7.43
CA ARG A 257 -10.75 -7.44 6.71
C ARG A 257 -11.27 -7.41 5.28
N ASP A 258 -12.42 -6.79 5.03
CA ASP A 258 -12.93 -6.59 3.68
C ASP A 258 -11.99 -5.70 2.86
N LEU A 259 -11.52 -4.59 3.45
CA LEU A 259 -10.58 -3.67 2.80
C LEU A 259 -9.22 -4.34 2.53
N ALA A 260 -8.70 -5.11 3.49
CA ALA A 260 -7.49 -5.92 3.31
C ALA A 260 -7.67 -6.98 2.21
N THR A 261 -8.88 -7.54 2.05
CA THR A 261 -9.17 -8.46 0.95
C THR A 261 -9.21 -7.72 -0.39
N TYR A 262 -9.80 -6.52 -0.44
CA TYR A 262 -9.85 -5.70 -1.64
C TYR A 262 -8.45 -5.43 -2.19
N VAL A 263 -7.55 -4.86 -1.37
CA VAL A 263 -6.18 -4.51 -1.77
C VAL A 263 -5.24 -5.72 -1.96
N HIS A 264 -5.71 -6.94 -1.69
CA HIS A 264 -4.95 -8.17 -1.93
C HIS A 264 -5.11 -8.66 -3.38
N PHE A 265 -6.20 -8.29 -4.05
CA PHE A 265 -6.57 -8.84 -5.36
C PHE A 265 -6.96 -7.79 -6.39
N ASP A 266 -7.00 -6.50 -6.03
CA ASP A 266 -7.31 -5.46 -6.97
C ASP A 266 -6.30 -5.44 -8.12
N ALA A 267 -6.78 -5.13 -9.32
CA ALA A 267 -5.87 -4.68 -10.34
C ALA A 267 -5.33 -3.32 -9.90
N LEU A 268 -4.01 -3.10 -10.01
CA LEU A 268 -3.31 -1.91 -9.48
C LEU A 268 -4.07 -0.59 -9.65
N TYR A 269 -4.78 -0.42 -10.78
CA TYR A 269 -5.52 0.80 -11.12
C TYR A 269 -7.04 0.77 -10.93
N GLN A 270 -7.57 -0.30 -10.36
CA GLN A 270 -9.00 -0.55 -10.26
C GLN A 270 -9.71 0.57 -9.49
N ALA A 271 -9.27 0.89 -8.27
CA ALA A 271 -9.96 1.84 -7.40
C ALA A 271 -10.14 3.23 -8.05
N TYR A 272 -9.11 3.73 -8.70
CA TYR A 272 -9.15 5.07 -9.31
C TYR A 272 -9.76 5.08 -10.72
N LEU A 273 -9.69 3.97 -11.47
CA LEU A 273 -10.49 3.80 -12.68
C LEU A 273 -11.98 3.79 -12.34
N ASP A 274 -12.40 3.04 -11.33
CA ASP A 274 -13.79 2.95 -10.88
C ASP A 274 -14.31 4.33 -10.47
N ALA A 275 -13.52 5.08 -9.69
CA ALA A 275 -13.84 6.46 -9.31
C ALA A 275 -13.99 7.38 -10.54
N ALA A 276 -13.07 7.31 -11.51
CA ALA A 276 -13.14 8.11 -12.72
C ALA A 276 -14.40 7.79 -13.54
N LEU A 277 -14.77 6.51 -13.66
CA LEU A 277 -16.00 6.09 -14.33
C LEU A 277 -17.24 6.62 -13.63
N ILE A 278 -17.31 6.54 -12.30
CA ILE A 278 -18.42 7.10 -11.51
C ILE A 278 -18.56 8.61 -11.74
N LEU A 279 -17.44 9.34 -11.70
CA LEU A 279 -17.43 10.80 -11.92
C LEU A 279 -17.92 11.16 -13.32
N LEU A 280 -17.38 10.48 -14.34
CA LEU A 280 -17.76 10.69 -15.74
C LEU A 280 -19.23 10.34 -16.00
N GLY A 281 -19.69 9.19 -15.50
CA GLY A 281 -21.06 8.72 -15.70
C GLY A 281 -22.11 9.50 -14.90
N SER A 282 -21.70 10.23 -13.86
CA SER A 282 -22.59 11.09 -13.06
C SER A 282 -22.58 12.56 -13.49
N GLY A 283 -21.80 12.93 -14.51
CA GLY A 283 -21.77 14.29 -15.05
C GLY A 283 -21.12 15.33 -14.13
N TYR A 284 -20.17 14.92 -13.27
CA TYR A 284 -19.40 15.88 -12.47
C TYR A 284 -18.56 16.79 -13.39
N PRO A 285 -18.40 18.08 -13.04
CA PRO A 285 -17.67 19.03 -13.87
C PRO A 285 -16.19 18.64 -13.98
N THR A 286 -15.64 18.84 -15.18
CA THR A 286 -14.20 18.71 -15.44
C THR A 286 -13.43 19.89 -14.86
N ASN A 287 -12.10 19.76 -14.81
CA ASN A 287 -11.21 20.84 -14.38
C ASN A 287 -11.54 22.13 -15.15
N PRO A 288 -11.79 23.28 -14.48
CA PRO A 288 -12.06 24.56 -15.15
C PRO A 288 -10.98 25.02 -16.12
N GLY A 289 -9.73 24.56 -15.96
CA GLY A 289 -8.62 24.80 -16.90
C GLY A 289 -8.62 23.90 -18.14
N ASN A 290 -9.61 23.02 -18.29
CA ASN A 290 -9.77 22.22 -19.51
C ASN A 290 -10.10 23.14 -20.70
N PRO A 291 -9.35 23.07 -21.82
CA PRO A 291 -9.56 23.97 -22.97
C PRO A 291 -10.95 23.85 -23.61
N TYR A 292 -11.67 22.75 -23.39
CA TYR A 292 -13.04 22.57 -23.89
C TYR A 292 -14.12 23.19 -22.96
N GLY A 293 -13.71 23.85 -21.88
CA GLY A 293 -14.61 24.50 -20.92
C GLY A 293 -15.16 23.57 -19.84
N ALA A 294 -15.82 24.18 -18.85
CA ALA A 294 -16.40 23.47 -17.73
C ALA A 294 -17.58 22.59 -18.18
N GLY A 295 -17.52 21.29 -17.90
CA GLY A 295 -18.62 20.36 -18.15
C GLY A 295 -18.53 19.57 -19.47
N CYS A 296 -17.52 19.81 -20.32
CA CYS A 296 -17.23 18.90 -21.43
C CYS A 296 -16.66 17.59 -20.88
N SER A 297 -17.40 16.49 -21.02
CA SER A 297 -16.93 15.16 -20.69
C SER A 297 -15.84 14.74 -21.68
N VAL A 298 -14.70 14.28 -21.17
CA VAL A 298 -13.53 13.87 -21.97
C VAL A 298 -13.83 12.63 -22.85
N MET A 299 -15.00 12.01 -22.65
CA MET A 299 -15.43 10.79 -23.33
C MET A 299 -16.26 11.12 -24.56
N GLY A 300 -15.60 11.64 -25.58
CA GLY A 300 -16.16 11.74 -26.93
C GLY A 300 -15.57 12.92 -27.68
N ILE A 301 -14.69 12.61 -28.65
CA ILE A 301 -14.37 13.41 -29.84
C ILE A 301 -14.32 14.92 -29.59
N GLY A 302 -13.11 15.47 -29.45
CA GLY A 302 -12.88 16.91 -29.39
C GLY A 302 -13.73 17.65 -30.42
N GLN A 303 -14.86 18.19 -29.97
CA GLN A 303 -15.57 19.24 -30.64
C GLN A 303 -15.29 20.47 -29.82
N ASP A 304 -14.28 21.17 -30.30
CA ASP A 304 -14.05 22.56 -30.01
C ASP A 304 -15.28 23.32 -30.51
N ASP A 305 -16.22 23.62 -29.62
CA ASP A 305 -17.35 24.50 -29.93
C ASP A 305 -16.89 25.97 -30.05
N ASN A 306 -15.57 26.27 -29.92
CA ASN A 306 -15.06 27.61 -30.04
C ASN A 306 -13.62 27.69 -30.62
N PRO A 307 -13.45 27.56 -31.96
CA PRO A 307 -12.14 27.63 -32.61
C PRO A 307 -11.66 29.08 -32.69
N VAL A 308 -11.31 29.70 -31.57
CA VAL A 308 -10.69 31.03 -31.57
C VAL A 308 -9.64 31.13 -30.45
N HIS A 309 -8.41 30.76 -30.79
CA HIS A 309 -7.29 31.72 -30.86
C HIS A 309 -6.01 31.01 -31.33
N GLN A 310 -5.88 30.85 -32.65
CA GLN A 310 -4.56 31.08 -33.25
C GLN A 310 -4.21 32.56 -33.02
N ARG A 311 -3.11 32.83 -32.33
CA ARG A 311 -2.38 34.08 -32.53
C ARG A 311 -0.90 33.76 -32.76
N ALA A 312 -0.41 34.41 -33.82
CA ALA A 312 0.96 34.43 -34.32
C ALA A 312 1.95 35.01 -33.30
#